data_AF-A0AAV5Y7N1-F1
#
_entry.id   AF-A0AAV5Y7N1-F1
#
_cell.length_a   1.000
_cell.length_b   1.000
_cell.length_c   1.000
_cell.angle_alpha   90.00
_cell.angle_beta   90.00
_cell.angle_gamma   90.00
#
_symmetry.space_group_name_H-M   'P 1'
#
loop_
_entity.id
_entity.type
_entity.pdbx_description
1 polymer ?
#
loop_
_entity_poly.entity_id
_entity_poly.type
_entity_poly.pdbx_seq_one_letter_code
_entity_poly.pdbx_strand_id
1 'polypeptide(L)'
;MEPAQKVVARRVVVLAVVLLQLGFVARGYWSDHKEFAFQMFPESSTWRADVVRVTADGRRVPIELPWSGYRWDQLVRDRGLSYPAVRHHADAGLDNQLAFLDAALDWVASNTPRDGETRYLEARVTSWHNADPPQVKILRSHAREGAG
;
A
#
# COMPACT_ATOMS: atom_id res chain seq x y z
N MET A 1 34.93 -18.30 44.09
CA MET A 1 34.39 -17.03 43.57
C MET A 1 33.81 -16.24 44.73
N GLU A 2 34.43 -15.10 45.03
CA GLU A 2 33.94 -14.16 46.04
C GLU A 2 32.52 -13.68 45.70
N PRO A 3 31.71 -13.29 46.70
CA PRO A 3 30.33 -12.82 46.49
C PRO A 3 30.27 -11.64 45.50
N ALA A 4 31.26 -10.75 45.51
CA ALA A 4 31.36 -9.63 44.56
C ALA A 4 31.53 -10.11 43.10
N GLN A 5 32.36 -11.12 42.86
CA GLN A 5 32.58 -11.68 41.53
C GLN A 5 31.32 -12.37 40.98
N LYS A 6 30.52 -13.01 41.83
CA LYS A 6 29.22 -13.60 41.45
C LYS A 6 28.22 -12.52 41.00
N VAL A 7 28.20 -11.38 41.69
CA VAL A 7 27.31 -10.26 41.33
C VAL A 7 27.72 -9.62 40.01
N VAL A 8 29.02 -9.39 39.80
CA VAL A 8 29.55 -8.84 38.54
C VAL A 8 29.26 -9.78 37.37
N ALA A 9 29.53 -11.08 37.52
CA ALA A 9 29.24 -12.07 36.48
C ALA A 9 27.74 -12.10 36.11
N ARG A 10 26.84 -12.08 37.11
CA ARG A 10 25.40 -12.01 36.87
C ARG A 10 25.00 -10.74 36.11
N ARG A 11 25.55 -9.58 36.48
CA ARG A 11 25.26 -8.31 35.79
C ARG A 11 25.70 -8.34 34.32
N VAL A 12 26.89 -8.88 34.05
CA VAL A 12 27.40 -9.02 32.67
C VAL A 12 26.49 -9.92 31.84
N VAL A 13 26.05 -11.05 32.38
CA VAL A 13 25.13 -11.96 31.68
C VAL A 13 23.79 -11.27 31.38
N VAL A 14 23.20 -10.57 32.35
CA VAL A 14 21.95 -9.82 32.13
C VAL A 14 22.13 -8.76 31.05
N LEU A 15 23.23 -7.99 31.10
CA LEU A 15 23.54 -6.97 30.11
C LEU A 15 23.68 -7.56 28.70
N ALA A 16 24.38 -8.69 28.58
CA ALA A 16 24.53 -9.40 27.31
C ALA A 16 23.19 -9.88 26.76
N VAL A 17 22.31 -10.44 27.61
CA VAL A 17 20.96 -10.87 27.21
C VAL A 17 20.11 -9.68 26.75
N VAL A 18 20.12 -8.57 27.48
CA VAL A 18 19.37 -7.35 27.11
C VAL A 18 19.87 -6.79 25.79
N LEU A 19 21.18 -6.70 25.59
CA LEU A 19 21.77 -6.22 24.33
C LEU A 19 21.42 -7.14 23.16
N LEU A 20 21.43 -8.46 23.37
CA LEU A 20 21.02 -9.43 22.36
C LEU A 20 19.53 -9.27 21.99
N GLN A 21 18.66 -9.09 22.99
CA GLN A 21 17.23 -8.83 22.78
C GLN A 21 17.01 -7.53 21.99
N LEU A 22 17.68 -6.44 22.36
CA LEU A 22 17.61 -5.17 21.62
C LEU A 22 18.12 -5.32 20.18
N GLY A 23 19.16 -6.11 19.96
CA GLY A 23 19.65 -6.45 18.63
C GLY A 23 18.62 -7.20 17.79
N PHE A 24 17.90 -8.18 18.37
CA PHE A 24 16.81 -8.87 17.68
C PHE A 24 15.65 -7.93 17.36
N VAL A 25 15.25 -7.04 18.28
CA VAL A 25 14.21 -6.03 18.03
C VAL A 25 14.59 -5.13 16.86
N ALA A 26 15.79 -4.55 16.88
CA ALA A 26 16.27 -3.68 15.80
C ALA A 26 16.32 -4.42 14.46
N ARG A 27 16.85 -5.65 14.44
CA ARG A 27 16.87 -6.50 13.24
C ARG A 27 15.46 -6.82 12.73
N GLY A 28 14.48 -7.01 13.63
CA GLY A 28 13.09 -7.24 13.27
C GLY A 28 12.46 -6.10 12.46
N TYR A 29 12.93 -4.86 12.60
CA TYR A 29 12.47 -3.72 11.79
C TYR A 29 13.08 -3.66 10.38
N TRP A 30 14.18 -4.38 10.13
CA TRP A 30 14.81 -4.50 8.80
C TRP A 30 14.53 -5.82 8.11
N SER A 31 13.91 -6.78 8.80
CA SER A 31 13.50 -8.06 8.26
C SER A 31 12.16 -7.91 7.52
N ASP A 32 12.00 -8.65 6.42
CA ASP A 32 10.72 -8.75 5.72
C ASP A 32 9.59 -9.24 6.64
N HIS A 33 9.96 -10.00 7.69
CA HIS A 33 9.07 -10.48 8.73
C HIS A 33 9.44 -9.85 10.08
N LYS A 34 8.48 -9.15 10.68
CA LYS A 34 8.63 -8.35 11.92
C LYS A 34 8.57 -9.21 13.19
N GLU A 35 9.15 -10.42 13.15
CA GLU A 35 9.03 -11.46 14.19
C GLU A 35 9.49 -11.00 15.58
N PHE A 36 10.46 -10.09 15.63
CA PHE A 36 11.04 -9.56 16.88
C PHE A 36 10.74 -8.08 17.10
N ALA A 37 10.08 -7.40 16.15
CA ALA A 37 9.66 -6.04 16.35
C ALA A 37 8.38 -6.00 17.22
N PHE A 38 8.14 -4.90 17.93
CA PHE A 38 6.93 -4.75 18.74
C PHE A 38 5.63 -4.69 17.91
N GLN A 39 5.71 -4.80 16.59
CA GLN A 39 4.57 -4.92 15.69
C GLN A 39 4.15 -6.39 15.59
N MET A 40 3.24 -6.80 16.48
CA MET A 40 2.81 -8.18 16.74
C MET A 40 2.03 -8.88 15.60
N PHE A 41 1.86 -8.25 14.43
CA PHE A 41 1.10 -8.82 13.33
C PHE A 41 2.03 -9.12 12.15
N PRO A 42 2.38 -10.39 11.92
CA PRO A 42 3.20 -10.80 10.78
C PRO A 42 2.47 -10.62 9.44
N GLU A 43 1.17 -10.32 9.45
CA GLU A 43 0.38 -10.01 8.25
C GLU A 43 0.77 -8.64 7.70
N SER A 44 1.72 -8.64 6.76
CA SER A 44 2.06 -7.46 5.95
C SER A 44 1.47 -7.64 4.56
N SER A 45 0.21 -7.23 4.42
CA SER A 45 -0.36 -7.05 3.09
C SER A 45 0.16 -5.75 2.48
N THR A 46 0.66 -5.82 1.26
CA THR A 46 1.04 -4.63 0.46
C THR A 46 0.27 -4.63 -0.84
N TRP A 47 0.11 -3.47 -1.44
CA TRP A 47 -0.63 -3.31 -2.69
C TRP A 47 -0.02 -2.22 -3.56
N ARG A 48 -0.29 -2.31 -4.86
CA ARG A 48 -0.01 -1.32 -5.89
C ARG A 48 -1.15 -1.39 -6.90
N ALA A 49 -1.54 -0.28 -7.50
CA ALA A 49 -2.47 -0.26 -8.61
C ALA A 49 -1.96 0.59 -9.77
N ASP A 50 -1.86 -0.01 -10.95
CA ASP A 50 -1.63 0.70 -12.19
C ASP A 50 -3.00 1.13 -12.73
N VAL A 51 -3.30 2.43 -12.66
CA VAL A 51 -4.61 2.97 -13.02
C VAL A 51 -4.53 3.67 -14.37
N VAL A 52 -5.49 3.39 -15.24
CA VAL A 52 -5.61 4.01 -16.56
C VAL A 52 -7.03 4.50 -16.79
N ARG A 53 -7.15 5.59 -17.54
CA ARG A 53 -8.38 5.98 -18.22
C ARG A 53 -8.48 5.19 -19.52
N VAL A 54 -9.59 4.49 -19.71
CA VAL A 54 -9.93 3.87 -20.99
C VAL A 54 -10.86 4.82 -21.72
N THR A 55 -10.42 5.34 -22.85
CA THR A 55 -11.16 6.31 -23.66
C THR A 55 -12.18 5.64 -24.56
N ALA A 56 -13.11 6.41 -25.13
CA ALA A 56 -14.15 5.93 -26.04
C ALA A 56 -13.59 5.18 -27.26
N ASP A 57 -12.43 5.62 -27.76
CA ASP A 57 -11.68 5.04 -28.87
C ASP A 57 -10.80 3.84 -28.47
N GLY A 58 -10.84 3.41 -27.20
CA GLY A 58 -10.11 2.26 -26.68
C GLY A 58 -8.66 2.53 -26.29
N ARG A 59 -8.16 3.77 -26.38
CA ARG A 59 -6.83 4.09 -25.84
C ARG A 59 -6.82 3.94 -24.32
N ARG A 60 -5.66 3.54 -23.80
CA ARG A 60 -5.40 3.40 -22.36
C ARG A 60 -4.41 4.47 -21.97
N VAL A 61 -4.86 5.48 -21.23
CA VAL A 61 -4.05 6.64 -20.84
C VAL A 61 -3.80 6.57 -19.33
N PRO A 62 -2.54 6.52 -18.87
CA PRO A 62 -2.22 6.51 -17.44
C PRO A 62 -2.76 7.74 -16.71
N ILE A 63 -3.22 7.58 -15.47
CA ILE A 63 -3.79 8.66 -14.65
C ILE A 63 -2.74 9.68 -14.15
N GLU A 64 -1.46 9.33 -14.23
CA GLU A 64 -0.34 10.19 -13.88
C GLU A 64 -0.22 11.38 -14.85
N LEU A 65 -0.74 11.20 -16.06
CA LEU A 65 -0.84 12.27 -17.05
C LEU A 65 -2.06 13.13 -16.75
N PRO A 66 -1.93 14.47 -16.70
CA PRO A 66 -3.07 15.36 -16.56
C PRO A 66 -4.04 15.20 -17.73
N TRP A 67 -5.33 15.39 -17.49
CA TRP A 67 -6.37 15.31 -18.53
C TRP A 67 -7.48 16.32 -18.26
N SER A 68 -7.96 17.02 -19.29
CA SER A 68 -9.08 17.97 -19.18
C SER A 68 -8.95 18.97 -18.01
N GLY A 69 -7.72 19.36 -17.66
CA GLY A 69 -7.42 20.24 -16.53
C GLY A 69 -7.58 19.60 -15.15
N TYR A 70 -7.57 18.26 -15.06
CA TYR A 70 -7.56 17.46 -13.85
C TYR A 70 -6.22 16.76 -13.67
N ARG A 71 -5.90 16.47 -12.41
CA ARG A 71 -4.77 15.61 -12.01
C ARG A 71 -5.24 14.68 -10.91
N TRP A 72 -4.88 13.40 -11.01
CA TRP A 72 -5.33 12.40 -10.07
C TRP A 72 -4.98 12.73 -8.62
N ASP A 73 -3.74 13.14 -8.35
CA ASP A 73 -3.23 13.52 -7.03
C ASP A 73 -3.94 14.73 -6.40
N GLN A 74 -4.67 15.51 -7.20
CA GLN A 74 -5.48 16.62 -6.74
C GLN A 74 -6.92 16.21 -6.44
N LEU A 75 -7.42 15.19 -7.14
CA LEU A 75 -8.76 14.65 -6.98
C LEU A 75 -8.84 13.64 -5.82
N VAL A 76 -7.86 12.75 -5.74
CA VAL A 76 -7.78 11.67 -4.77
C VAL A 76 -6.55 11.89 -3.90
N ARG A 77 -6.77 12.28 -2.64
CA ARG A 77 -5.71 12.75 -1.72
C ARG A 77 -5.42 11.83 -0.55
N ASP A 78 -6.25 10.81 -0.35
CA ASP A 78 -6.18 9.96 0.83
C ASP A 78 -5.04 8.93 0.77
N ARG A 79 -4.71 8.36 1.94
CA ARG A 79 -3.53 7.52 2.23
C ARG A 79 -3.19 6.53 1.10
N GLY A 80 -2.11 6.82 0.37
CA GLY A 80 -1.57 5.96 -0.70
C GLY A 80 -2.35 6.01 -2.03
N LEU A 81 -3.60 6.47 -2.02
CA LEU A 81 -4.43 6.56 -3.22
C LEU A 81 -3.96 7.65 -4.19
N SER A 82 -3.30 8.72 -3.71
CA SER A 82 -2.78 9.80 -4.57
C SER A 82 -1.68 9.34 -5.52
N TYR A 83 -0.97 8.26 -5.17
CA TYR A 83 0.13 7.67 -5.95
C TYR A 83 0.00 6.14 -5.97
N PRO A 84 -1.06 5.59 -6.60
CA PRO A 84 -1.41 4.18 -6.47
C PRO A 84 -0.39 3.26 -7.17
N ALA A 85 0.39 3.78 -8.13
CA ALA A 85 1.46 3.04 -8.80
C ALA A 85 2.67 2.74 -7.90
N VAL A 86 2.78 3.40 -6.73
CA VAL A 86 3.79 3.09 -5.72
C VAL A 86 3.29 1.94 -4.86
N ARG A 87 4.21 1.09 -4.37
CA ARG A 87 3.84 -0.01 -3.47
C ARG A 87 3.61 0.53 -2.06
N HIS A 88 2.43 0.26 -1.50
CA HIS A 88 1.98 0.73 -0.18
C HIS A 88 1.67 -0.43 0.75
N HIS A 89 1.76 -0.19 2.05
CA HIS A 89 1.20 -1.10 3.05
C HIS A 89 -0.33 -0.97 3.10
N ALA A 90 -1.00 -2.08 3.34
CA ALA A 90 -2.43 -2.10 3.59
C ALA A 90 -2.72 -1.80 5.06
N ASP A 91 -2.43 -0.57 5.51
CA ASP A 91 -2.49 -0.16 6.92
C ASP A 91 -3.87 -0.31 7.58
N ALA A 92 -4.94 -0.37 6.77
CA ALA A 92 -6.32 -0.55 7.20
C ALA A 92 -6.90 -1.92 6.80
N GLY A 93 -6.04 -2.88 6.40
CA GLY A 93 -6.44 -4.15 5.77
C GLY A 93 -6.58 -4.02 4.25
N LEU A 94 -6.25 -5.08 3.51
CA LEU A 94 -6.22 -5.06 2.05
C LEU A 94 -7.61 -4.78 1.47
N ASP A 95 -8.65 -5.45 1.96
CA ASP A 95 -10.01 -5.30 1.45
C ASP A 95 -10.53 -3.87 1.56
N ASN A 96 -10.27 -3.20 2.69
CA ASN A 96 -10.65 -1.81 2.87
C ASN A 96 -9.91 -0.89 1.88
N GLN A 97 -8.61 -1.13 1.65
CA GLN A 97 -7.86 -0.32 0.68
C GLN A 97 -8.38 -0.51 -0.75
N LEU A 98 -8.73 -1.73 -1.13
CA LEU A 98 -9.31 -1.99 -2.44
C LEU A 98 -10.71 -1.39 -2.58
N ALA A 99 -11.52 -1.40 -1.51
CA ALA A 99 -12.82 -0.74 -1.50
C ALA A 99 -12.70 0.78 -1.62
N PHE A 100 -11.73 1.41 -0.94
CA PHE A 100 -11.46 2.84 -1.11
C PHE A 100 -10.97 3.19 -2.50
N LEU A 101 -10.11 2.36 -3.09
CA LEU A 101 -9.68 2.54 -4.48
C LEU A 101 -10.86 2.44 -5.45
N ASP A 102 -11.70 1.42 -5.30
CA ASP A 102 -12.89 1.21 -6.14
C ASP A 102 -13.84 2.42 -6.08
N ALA A 103 -14.17 2.87 -4.85
CA ALA A 103 -14.97 4.06 -4.62
C ALA A 103 -14.34 5.34 -5.20
N ALA A 104 -13.01 5.46 -5.15
CA ALA A 104 -12.31 6.59 -5.73
C ALA A 104 -12.38 6.59 -7.27
N LEU A 105 -12.29 5.43 -7.92
CA LEU A 105 -12.46 5.31 -9.37
C LEU A 105 -13.86 5.77 -9.80
N ASP A 106 -14.89 5.31 -9.09
CA ASP A 106 -16.27 5.74 -9.33
C ASP A 106 -16.46 7.22 -9.08
N TRP A 107 -15.95 7.73 -7.96
CA TRP A 107 -16.06 9.15 -7.64
C TRP A 107 -15.39 10.02 -8.72
N VAL A 108 -14.20 9.65 -9.18
CA VAL A 108 -13.51 10.39 -10.26
C VAL A 108 -14.30 10.34 -11.56
N ALA A 109 -14.88 9.19 -11.91
CA ALA A 109 -15.75 9.07 -13.09
C ALA A 109 -16.97 10.01 -13.00
N SER A 110 -17.60 10.14 -11.82
CA SER A 110 -18.75 11.05 -11.66
C SER A 110 -18.37 12.53 -11.52
N ASN A 111 -17.17 12.86 -11.03
CA ASN A 111 -16.80 14.23 -10.63
C ASN A 111 -15.80 14.93 -11.57
N THR A 112 -15.58 14.40 -12.77
CA THR A 112 -14.72 15.02 -13.80
C THR A 112 -15.51 15.43 -15.06
N PRO A 113 -16.50 16.33 -14.98
CA PRO A 113 -17.41 16.62 -16.09
C PRO A 113 -16.74 17.21 -17.34
N ARG A 114 -15.54 17.79 -17.23
CA ARG A 114 -14.78 18.30 -18.39
C ARG A 114 -14.09 17.20 -19.20
N ASP A 115 -14.08 15.97 -18.71
CA ASP A 115 -13.51 14.82 -19.39
C ASP A 115 -14.62 14.12 -20.19
N GLY A 116 -14.69 14.38 -21.50
CA GLY A 116 -15.61 13.70 -22.42
C GLY A 116 -14.98 12.50 -23.15
N GLU A 117 -13.66 12.30 -23.03
CA GLU A 117 -12.97 11.23 -23.76
C GLU A 117 -13.00 9.90 -23.00
N THR A 118 -12.96 9.93 -21.67
CA THR A 118 -12.90 8.71 -20.84
C THR A 118 -14.25 8.00 -20.81
N ARG A 119 -14.24 6.69 -21.13
CA ARG A 119 -15.39 5.81 -20.96
C ARG A 119 -15.47 5.22 -19.56
N TYR A 120 -14.34 4.78 -18.99
CA TYR A 120 -14.21 4.31 -17.61
C TYR A 120 -12.76 4.36 -17.15
N LEU A 121 -12.52 4.31 -15.84
CA LEU A 121 -11.21 4.08 -15.27
C LEU A 121 -11.03 2.59 -14.95
N GLU A 122 -9.83 2.07 -15.15
CA GLU A 122 -9.47 0.70 -14.83
C GLU A 122 -8.20 0.69 -13.98
N ALA A 123 -8.23 -0.02 -12.87
CA ALA A 123 -7.08 -0.24 -12.01
C ALA A 123 -6.68 -1.71 -12.06
N ARG A 124 -5.44 -1.98 -12.50
CA ARG A 124 -4.81 -3.29 -12.31
C ARG A 124 -4.10 -3.28 -10.96
N VAL A 125 -4.73 -3.89 -9.98
CA VAL A 125 -4.19 -4.01 -8.63
C VAL A 125 -3.31 -5.26 -8.57
N THR A 126 -2.09 -5.09 -8.05
CA THR A 126 -1.24 -6.19 -7.61
C THR A 126 -1.12 -6.11 -6.09
N SER A 127 -1.46 -7.19 -5.40
CA SER A 127 -1.31 -7.30 -3.94
C SER A 127 -0.37 -8.44 -3.58
N TRP A 128 0.30 -8.28 -2.44
CA TRP A 128 1.16 -9.30 -1.85
C TRP A 128 0.74 -9.49 -0.41
N HIS A 129 0.53 -10.74 -0.01
CA HIS A 129 0.27 -11.13 1.36
C HIS A 129 1.48 -11.92 1.86
N ASN A 130 2.29 -11.31 2.74
CA ASN A 130 3.52 -11.93 3.27
C ASN A 130 4.44 -12.44 2.13
N ALA A 131 4.83 -13.72 2.18
CA ALA A 131 5.68 -14.37 1.20
C ALA A 131 4.89 -15.07 0.06
N ASP A 132 3.57 -14.92 0.02
CA ASP A 132 2.75 -15.55 -1.01
C ASP A 132 3.00 -14.91 -2.38
N PRO A 133 2.76 -15.66 -3.48
CA PRO A 133 2.79 -15.10 -4.82
C PRO A 133 1.84 -13.90 -4.96
N PRO A 134 2.20 -12.89 -5.78
CA PRO A 134 1.33 -11.74 -6.01
C PRO A 134 -0.02 -12.16 -6.57
N GLN A 135 -1.08 -11.55 -6.05
CA GLN A 135 -2.42 -11.66 -6.58
C GLN A 135 -2.72 -10.43 -7.44
N VAL A 136 -3.41 -10.65 -8.57
CA VAL A 136 -3.81 -9.56 -9.47
C VAL A 136 -5.33 -9.47 -9.52
N LYS A 137 -5.86 -8.28 -9.26
CA LYS A 137 -7.29 -7.97 -9.36
C LYS A 137 -7.49 -6.77 -10.28
N ILE A 138 -8.52 -6.83 -11.12
CA ILE A 138 -8.92 -5.68 -11.94
C ILE A 138 -10.13 -5.02 -11.27
N LEU A 139 -10.04 -3.72 -11.02
CA LEU A 139 -11.15 -2.88 -10.58
C LEU A 139 -11.49 -1.91 -11.71
N ARG A 140 -12.77 -1.56 -11.84
CA ARG A 140 -13.26 -0.68 -12.90
C ARG A 140 -14.31 0.25 -12.33
N SER A 141 -14.21 1.53 -12.65
CA SER A 141 -15.34 2.44 -12.43
C SER A 141 -16.53 2.03 -13.28
N HIS A 142 -17.71 2.53 -12.93
CA HIS A 142 -18.84 2.56 -13.85
C HIS A 142 -18.47 3.22 -15.19
N ALA A 143 -19.18 2.81 -16.24
CA ALA A 143 -19.09 3.45 -17.53
C ALA A 143 -19.75 4.83 -17.49
N ARG A 144 -19.14 5.81 -18.13
CA ARG A 144 -19.67 7.16 -18.26
C ARG A 144 -20.64 7.22 -19.43
N GLU A 145 -21.84 7.70 -19.20
CA GLU A 145 -22.81 7.98 -20.25
C GLU A 145 -22.37 9.26 -20.97
N GLY A 146 -22.07 9.17 -22.28
CA GLY A 146 -21.63 10.32 -23.09
C GLY A 146 -20.26 10.20 -23.75
N ALA A 147 -19.58 9.06 -23.61
CA ALA A 147 -18.37 8.74 -24.39
C ALA A 147 -18.76 8.45 -25.86
N GLY A 148 -18.99 9.51 -26.64
CA GLY A 148 -19.36 9.50 -28.05
C GLY A 148 -18.75 10.67 -28.79
#